data_AF-A0A929KH01-F1
#
_entry.id   AF-A0A929KH01-F1
#
_cell.length_a   1.000
_cell.length_b   1.000
_cell.length_c   1.000
_cell.angle_alpha   90.00
_cell.angle_beta   90.00
_cell.angle_gamma   90.00
#
_symmetry.space_group_name_H-M   'P 1'
#
loop_
_entity.id
_entity.type
_entity.pdbx_description
1 polymer ?
#
loop_
_entity_poly.entity_id
_entity_poly.type
_entity_poly.pdbx_seq_one_letter_code
_entity_poly.pdbx_strand_id
1 'polypeptide(L)'
;MKAPTDFDSKCIASKSIDHHAVPIIPINPSEFRKTIKYSENSGYIYLSIDRIMLDDYKKAVILDYHKKKDQRALSSNLVYPTCKKLKEECLAALRSRTLKKDEKIIRDFFNNGEESNDYSHSINRFDRDRFKPLDNFISGETNVRDERNIEILAWLIGFERRPYDYRVDYTTTPGEVNEEIKEITAESEPEESEPEKAKHEEIEKKEFVRLKQPGKRVPLTKYGIDIVIFLITIVGGIGLSMRNASIERSTTAYICTSKVAKKYHLNARCHGLNNCKSEIISTTIASAKDGGKTLCEIEH
;
A
#
# COMPACT_ATOMS: atom_id res chain seq x y z
N MET A 1 -10.63 -42.44 -63.38
CA MET A 1 -12.08 -42.64 -63.55
C MET A 1 -12.68 -42.96 -62.19
N LYS A 2 -13.80 -42.30 -61.90
CA LYS A 2 -14.65 -42.29 -60.70
C LYS A 2 -14.63 -43.53 -59.78
N ALA A 3 -14.51 -43.27 -58.48
CA ALA A 3 -15.11 -44.08 -57.42
C ALA A 3 -16.29 -43.29 -56.80
N PRO A 4 -17.41 -43.93 -56.43
CA PRO A 4 -18.57 -43.26 -55.84
C PRO A 4 -18.61 -43.36 -54.30
N THR A 5 -19.03 -42.24 -53.70
CA THR A 5 -19.97 -42.04 -52.59
C THR A 5 -20.15 -43.14 -51.53
N ASP A 6 -19.92 -42.81 -50.26
CA ASP A 6 -20.94 -42.29 -49.30
C ASP A 6 -20.49 -42.65 -47.87
N PHE A 7 -20.48 -41.68 -46.94
CA PHE A 7 -20.70 -41.90 -45.50
C PHE A 7 -20.71 -40.56 -44.72
N ASP A 8 -21.91 -40.22 -44.28
CA ASP A 8 -22.29 -39.52 -43.03
C ASP A 8 -21.77 -38.10 -42.72
N SER A 9 -22.59 -37.13 -43.15
CA SER A 9 -22.66 -35.79 -42.58
C SER A 9 -23.46 -35.81 -41.27
N LYS A 10 -22.78 -35.95 -40.13
CA LYS A 10 -23.39 -35.75 -38.81
C LYS A 10 -23.30 -34.26 -38.42
N CYS A 11 -24.41 -33.55 -38.58
CA CYS A 11 -24.58 -32.19 -38.07
C CYS A 11 -24.55 -32.20 -36.53
N ILE A 12 -23.55 -31.57 -35.93
CA ILE A 12 -23.55 -31.24 -34.51
C ILE A 12 -23.87 -29.75 -34.41
N ALA A 13 -25.10 -29.46 -33.99
CA ALA A 13 -25.57 -28.12 -33.70
C ALA A 13 -24.73 -27.51 -32.56
N SER A 14 -24.07 -26.40 -32.85
CA SER A 14 -23.41 -25.56 -31.85
C SER A 14 -24.49 -24.82 -31.04
N LYS A 15 -24.73 -25.25 -29.80
CA LYS A 15 -25.45 -24.44 -28.82
C LYS A 15 -24.58 -23.24 -28.46
N SER A 16 -25.05 -22.03 -28.79
CA SER A 16 -24.52 -20.78 -28.26
C SER A 16 -24.72 -20.78 -26.76
N ILE A 17 -23.62 -20.78 -26.01
CA ILE A 17 -23.65 -20.59 -24.56
C ILE A 17 -23.60 -19.08 -24.36
N ASP A 18 -24.75 -18.51 -24.00
CA ASP A 18 -24.84 -17.11 -23.59
C ASP A 18 -24.01 -16.93 -22.32
N HIS A 19 -22.83 -16.32 -22.46
CA HIS A 19 -22.01 -15.92 -21.34
C HIS A 19 -22.74 -14.80 -20.59
N HIS A 20 -23.52 -15.17 -19.57
CA HIS A 20 -23.98 -14.22 -18.58
C HIS A 20 -22.75 -13.58 -17.92
N ALA A 21 -22.48 -12.34 -18.28
CA ALA A 21 -21.43 -11.54 -17.66
C ALA A 21 -21.73 -11.47 -16.16
N VAL A 22 -20.90 -12.11 -15.35
CA VAL A 22 -20.94 -11.94 -13.90
C VAL A 22 -20.60 -10.47 -13.64
N PRO A 23 -21.51 -9.69 -13.04
CA PRO A 23 -21.20 -8.30 -12.75
C PRO A 23 -20.00 -8.27 -11.80
N ILE A 24 -18.91 -7.65 -12.25
CA ILE A 24 -17.82 -7.26 -11.36
C ILE A 24 -18.43 -6.17 -10.48
N ILE A 25 -18.89 -6.54 -9.29
CA ILE A 25 -19.33 -5.57 -8.29
C ILE A 25 -18.06 -4.81 -7.87
N PRO A 26 -17.96 -3.50 -8.14
CA PRO A 26 -16.85 -2.72 -7.61
C PRO A 26 -16.96 -2.77 -6.08
N ILE A 27 -15.96 -3.38 -5.44
CA ILE A 27 -15.88 -3.40 -3.98
C ILE A 27 -15.66 -1.95 -3.56
N ASN A 28 -16.72 -1.33 -3.02
CA ASN A 28 -16.64 -0.02 -2.41
C ASN A 28 -15.68 -0.12 -1.20
N PRO A 29 -14.56 0.63 -1.18
CA PRO A 29 -13.57 0.54 -0.12
C PRO A 29 -14.14 0.80 1.30
N SER A 30 -15.19 1.62 1.42
CA SER A 30 -15.76 1.98 2.73
C SER A 30 -16.45 0.81 3.44
N GLU A 31 -17.17 -0.04 2.71
CA GLU A 31 -17.79 -1.25 3.28
C GLU A 31 -16.75 -2.31 3.62
N PHE A 32 -15.65 -2.37 2.86
CA PHE A 32 -14.53 -3.25 3.15
C PHE A 32 -13.79 -2.87 4.45
N ARG A 33 -13.66 -1.56 4.75
CA ARG A 33 -13.08 -1.05 6.02
C ARG A 33 -13.80 -1.64 7.24
N LYS A 34 -15.13 -1.76 7.19
CA LYS A 34 -15.95 -2.33 8.29
C LYS A 34 -15.65 -3.82 8.50
N THR A 35 -15.42 -4.57 7.42
CA THR A 35 -15.14 -6.02 7.51
C THR A 35 -13.76 -6.34 8.10
N ILE A 36 -12.77 -5.46 7.91
CA ILE A 36 -11.41 -5.65 8.45
C ILE A 36 -11.36 -5.47 9.97
N LYS A 37 -12.29 -4.71 10.58
CA LYS A 37 -12.40 -4.57 12.04
C LYS A 37 -12.57 -5.91 12.79
N TYR A 38 -12.96 -6.99 12.10
CA TYR A 38 -13.33 -8.27 12.71
C TYR A 38 -12.48 -9.48 12.29
N SER A 39 -11.47 -9.33 11.42
CA SER A 39 -10.72 -10.49 10.89
C SER A 39 -9.30 -10.58 11.46
N GLU A 40 -9.06 -11.49 12.41
CA GLU A 40 -7.74 -11.74 13.02
C GLU A 40 -6.77 -12.56 12.14
N ASN A 41 -7.22 -13.07 10.99
CA ASN A 41 -6.44 -14.03 10.19
C ASN A 41 -6.37 -13.65 8.71
N SER A 42 -5.37 -12.85 8.31
CA SER A 42 -4.67 -12.98 7.01
C SER A 42 -3.65 -11.86 6.80
N GLY A 43 -2.36 -12.16 7.03
CA GLY A 43 -1.27 -11.18 6.86
C GLY A 43 -1.09 -10.68 5.42
N TYR A 44 -1.47 -11.45 4.41
CA TYR A 44 -1.34 -11.04 2.99
C TYR A 44 -2.46 -10.09 2.55
N ILE A 45 -3.67 -10.29 3.07
CA ILE A 45 -4.80 -9.38 2.87
C ILE A 45 -4.46 -8.05 3.56
N TYR A 46 -3.91 -8.08 4.77
CA TYR A 46 -3.50 -6.89 5.53
C TYR A 46 -2.46 -6.02 4.78
N LEU A 47 -1.40 -6.62 4.22
CA LEU A 47 -0.39 -5.88 3.45
C LEU A 47 -0.95 -5.23 2.17
N SER A 48 -1.95 -5.83 1.55
CA SER A 48 -2.59 -5.29 0.35
C SER A 48 -3.55 -4.15 0.70
N ILE A 49 -4.25 -4.29 1.83
CA ILE A 49 -5.17 -3.28 2.39
C ILE A 49 -4.41 -2.06 2.85
N ASP A 50 -3.35 -2.23 3.63
CA ASP A 50 -2.59 -1.12 4.18
C ASP A 50 -2.04 -0.22 3.06
N ARG A 51 -1.63 -0.81 1.93
CA ARG A 51 -1.28 -0.05 0.72
C ARG A 51 -2.45 0.74 0.13
N ILE A 52 -3.65 0.15 0.07
CA ILE A 52 -4.85 0.82 -0.44
C ILE A 52 -5.24 1.99 0.48
N MET A 53 -5.22 1.77 1.79
CA MET A 53 -5.57 2.79 2.79
C MET A 53 -4.53 3.92 2.86
N LEU A 54 -3.25 3.59 2.67
CA LEU A 54 -2.18 4.58 2.54
C LEU A 54 -2.32 5.41 1.27
N ASP A 55 -2.76 4.82 0.16
CA ASP A 55 -3.03 5.54 -1.09
C ASP A 55 -4.18 6.55 -0.92
N ASP A 56 -5.18 6.26 -0.09
CA ASP A 56 -6.25 7.21 0.23
C ASP A 56 -5.72 8.38 1.06
N TYR A 57 -4.90 8.11 2.09
CA TYR A 57 -4.23 9.15 2.86
C TYR A 57 -3.34 10.04 1.98
N LYS A 58 -2.53 9.42 1.13
CA LYS A 58 -1.68 10.08 0.14
C LYS A 58 -2.48 11.06 -0.73
N LYS A 59 -3.61 10.61 -1.28
CA LYS A 59 -4.51 11.45 -2.08
C LYS A 59 -5.05 12.61 -1.26
N ALA A 60 -5.48 12.37 -0.03
CA ALA A 60 -6.02 13.41 0.85
C ALA A 60 -4.98 14.50 1.17
N VAL A 61 -3.73 14.12 1.45
CA VAL A 61 -2.63 15.07 1.72
C VAL A 61 -2.29 15.90 0.48
N ILE A 62 -2.18 15.26 -0.69
CA ILE A 62 -1.92 15.97 -1.97
C ILE A 62 -3.08 16.94 -2.29
N LEU A 63 -4.32 16.48 -2.12
CA LEU A 63 -5.51 17.30 -2.37
C LEU A 63 -5.53 18.54 -1.46
N ASP A 64 -5.24 18.37 -0.16
CA ASP A 64 -5.14 19.49 0.79
C ASP A 64 -4.01 20.46 0.42
N TYR A 65 -2.86 19.95 -0.02
CA TYR A 65 -1.75 20.77 -0.54
C TYR A 65 -2.20 21.63 -1.72
N HIS A 66 -2.82 21.06 -2.74
CA HIS A 66 -3.29 21.82 -3.91
C HIS A 66 -4.39 22.81 -3.53
N LYS A 67 -5.35 22.41 -2.70
CA LYS A 67 -6.39 23.32 -2.19
C LYS A 67 -5.78 24.53 -1.48
N LYS A 68 -4.81 24.32 -0.59
CA LYS A 68 -4.12 25.42 0.13
C LYS A 68 -3.25 26.25 -0.81
N LYS A 69 -2.65 25.64 -1.84
CA LYS A 69 -1.89 26.34 -2.88
C LYS A 69 -2.78 27.31 -3.66
N ASP A 70 -3.94 26.84 -4.09
CA ASP A 70 -4.92 27.64 -4.85
C ASP A 70 -5.51 28.77 -4.01
N GLN A 71 -5.72 28.51 -2.71
CA GLN A 71 -6.16 29.50 -1.73
C GLN A 71 -5.06 30.48 -1.28
N ARG A 72 -3.83 30.34 -1.78
CA ARG A 72 -2.64 31.11 -1.35
C ARG A 72 -2.40 31.06 0.16
N ALA A 73 -2.79 29.95 0.79
CA ALA A 73 -2.63 29.69 2.23
C ALA A 73 -1.29 29.00 2.56
N LEU A 74 -0.46 28.72 1.55
CA LEU A 74 0.86 28.11 1.73
C LEU A 74 1.98 29.17 1.74
N SER A 75 3.08 28.85 2.44
CA SER A 75 4.29 29.66 2.41
C SER A 75 4.90 29.70 1.00
N SER A 76 5.70 30.73 0.72
CA SER A 76 6.46 30.86 -0.53
C SER A 76 7.37 29.65 -0.83
N ASN A 77 7.79 28.93 0.21
CA ASN A 77 8.63 27.74 0.09
C ASN A 77 7.85 26.53 -0.43
N LEU A 78 6.55 26.42 -0.08
CA LEU A 78 5.70 25.31 -0.45
C LEU A 78 4.94 25.52 -1.76
N VAL A 79 4.71 26.77 -2.19
CA VAL A 79 4.08 27.05 -3.50
C VAL A 79 4.97 26.57 -4.65
N TYR A 80 6.28 26.75 -4.51
CA TYR A 80 7.29 26.33 -5.49
C TYR A 80 8.42 25.58 -4.77
N PRO A 81 8.18 24.32 -4.39
CA PRO A 81 9.13 23.54 -3.61
C PRO A 81 10.42 23.29 -4.39
N THR A 82 11.51 23.22 -3.62
CA THR A 82 12.81 22.68 -4.04
C THR A 82 13.43 22.06 -2.80
N CYS A 83 14.41 21.17 -2.95
CA CYS A 83 15.12 20.59 -1.80
C CYS A 83 15.61 21.62 -0.77
N LYS A 84 16.05 22.81 -1.23
CA LYS A 84 16.47 23.90 -0.33
C LYS A 84 15.29 24.50 0.42
N LYS A 85 14.21 24.84 -0.30
CA LYS A 85 13.02 25.47 0.27
C LYS A 85 12.26 24.54 1.21
N LEU A 86 12.20 23.25 0.89
CA LEU A 86 11.59 22.23 1.75
C LEU A 86 12.33 22.15 3.09
N LYS A 87 13.67 22.19 3.07
CA LYS A 87 14.47 22.24 4.30
C LYS A 87 14.23 23.51 5.12
N GLU A 88 14.17 24.67 4.47
CA GLU A 88 13.85 25.94 5.14
C GLU A 88 12.44 25.91 5.76
N GLU A 89 11.47 25.31 5.06
CA GLU A 89 10.12 25.10 5.57
C GLU A 89 10.10 24.15 6.78
N CYS A 90 10.87 23.06 6.77
CA CYS A 90 11.01 22.19 7.94
C CYS A 90 11.50 22.97 9.18
N LEU A 91 12.48 23.87 9.01
CA LEU A 91 12.98 24.69 10.11
C LEU A 91 11.93 25.70 10.60
N ALA A 92 11.16 26.30 9.69
CA ALA A 92 10.07 27.21 10.02
C ALA A 92 8.92 26.48 10.75
N ALA A 93 8.56 25.30 10.27
CA ALA A 93 7.57 24.41 10.86
C ALA A 93 7.96 23.99 12.28
N LEU A 94 9.23 23.62 12.46
CA LEU A 94 9.75 23.18 13.76
C LEU A 94 9.58 24.27 14.85
N ARG A 95 9.72 25.53 14.47
CA ARG A 95 9.64 26.67 15.40
C ARG A 95 8.22 27.11 15.73
N SER A 96 7.26 26.84 14.86
CA SER A 96 5.93 27.47 14.91
C SER A 96 4.80 26.52 15.28
N ARG A 97 4.91 25.22 14.99
CA ARG A 97 3.75 24.30 14.99
C ARG A 97 4.04 22.86 15.42
N THR A 98 5.18 22.60 16.02
CA THR A 98 5.56 21.22 16.37
C THR A 98 4.73 20.73 17.55
N LEU A 99 3.94 19.68 17.31
CA LEU A 99 3.21 18.98 18.35
C LEU A 99 3.99 17.74 18.78
N LYS A 100 3.78 17.28 20.01
CA LYS A 100 4.39 16.04 20.52
C LYS A 100 4.12 14.82 19.62
N LYS A 101 2.94 14.79 18.97
CA LYS A 101 2.57 13.74 18.00
C LYS A 101 3.42 13.76 16.71
N ASP A 102 3.97 14.91 16.34
CA ASP A 102 4.77 15.09 15.12
C ASP A 102 6.24 14.67 15.34
N GLU A 103 6.69 14.49 16.59
CA GLU A 103 8.07 14.10 16.92
C GLU A 103 8.49 12.79 16.24
N LYS A 104 7.57 11.82 16.16
CA LYS A 104 7.83 10.54 15.47
C LYS A 104 8.08 10.77 13.98
N ILE A 105 7.28 11.60 13.32
CA ILE A 105 7.43 11.92 11.89
C ILE A 105 8.80 12.56 11.64
N ILE A 106 9.17 13.54 12.47
CA ILE A 106 10.44 14.26 12.36
C ILE A 106 11.61 13.28 12.59
N ARG A 107 11.53 12.46 13.63
CA ARG A 107 12.57 11.47 13.94
C ARG A 107 12.77 10.46 12.80
N ASP A 108 11.68 9.88 12.32
CA ASP A 108 11.67 8.85 11.27
C ASP A 108 12.20 9.38 9.93
N PHE A 109 11.94 10.64 9.60
CA PHE A 109 12.41 11.25 8.36
C PHE A 109 13.87 11.70 8.43
N PHE A 110 14.27 12.35 9.53
CA PHE A 110 15.62 12.91 9.67
C PHE A 110 16.67 11.88 10.16
N ASN A 111 16.24 10.64 10.46
CA ASN A 111 17.07 9.58 11.05
C ASN A 111 17.79 10.05 12.32
N ASN A 112 17.08 10.79 13.17
CA ASN A 112 17.60 11.21 14.46
C ASN A 112 17.49 10.00 15.41
N GLY A 113 18.59 9.55 16.01
CA GLY A 113 18.54 8.50 17.03
C GLY A 113 17.62 8.90 18.20
N GLU A 114 17.21 7.94 19.02
CA GLU A 114 16.20 8.13 20.07
C GLU A 114 16.58 9.15 21.16
N GLU A 115 17.84 9.59 21.23
CA GLU A 115 18.39 10.27 22.40
C GLU A 115 18.50 11.81 22.30
N SER A 116 18.26 12.43 21.14
CA SER A 116 18.41 13.89 20.99
C SER A 116 17.11 14.58 20.58
N ASN A 117 16.57 15.42 21.47
CA ASN A 117 15.45 16.31 21.19
C ASN A 117 15.84 17.56 20.36
N ASP A 118 17.10 17.70 19.96
CA ASP A 118 17.56 18.80 19.11
C ASP A 118 17.35 18.51 17.62
N TYR A 119 16.07 18.56 17.23
CA TYR A 119 15.68 18.39 15.82
C TYR A 119 16.22 19.49 14.91
N SER A 120 16.50 20.69 15.46
CA SER A 120 17.03 21.81 14.67
C SER A 120 18.38 21.47 14.06
N HIS A 121 19.26 20.83 14.85
CA HIS A 121 20.57 20.40 14.38
C HIS A 121 20.48 19.28 13.34
N SER A 122 19.59 18.31 13.56
CA SER A 122 19.39 17.18 12.65
C SER A 122 18.84 17.63 11.30
N ILE A 123 17.89 18.57 11.26
CA ILE A 123 17.40 19.18 10.01
C ILE A 123 18.53 19.93 9.30
N ASN A 124 19.33 20.71 10.05
CA ASN A 124 20.43 21.48 9.46
C ASN A 124 21.52 20.61 8.84
N ARG A 125 21.82 19.44 9.42
CA ARG A 125 22.79 18.48 8.87
C ARG A 125 22.20 17.54 7.83
N PHE A 126 20.88 17.47 7.71
CA PHE A 126 20.23 16.60 6.74
C PHE A 126 20.59 16.98 5.31
N ASP A 127 20.96 15.96 4.54
CA ASP A 127 21.32 16.09 3.13
C ASP A 127 20.11 16.56 2.31
N ARG A 128 20.32 17.62 1.53
CA ARG A 128 19.28 18.22 0.68
C ARG A 128 18.79 17.24 -0.36
N ASP A 129 19.64 16.32 -0.83
CA ASP A 129 19.28 15.36 -1.87
C ASP A 129 18.25 14.33 -1.39
N ARG A 130 18.11 14.13 -0.08
CA ARG A 130 17.08 13.24 0.49
C ARG A 130 15.68 13.84 0.45
N PHE A 131 15.54 15.12 0.08
CA PHE A 131 14.23 15.70 -0.24
C PHE A 131 13.80 15.46 -1.70
N LYS A 132 14.66 14.94 -2.58
CA LYS A 132 14.30 14.68 -3.98
C LYS A 132 13.06 13.79 -4.14
N PRO A 133 12.88 12.70 -3.37
CA PRO A 133 11.65 11.91 -3.45
C PRO A 133 10.40 12.74 -3.12
N LEU A 134 10.46 13.57 -2.08
CA LEU A 134 9.37 14.47 -1.69
C LEU A 134 9.09 15.54 -2.76
N ASP A 135 10.13 16.12 -3.36
CA ASP A 135 9.99 17.13 -4.41
C ASP A 135 9.31 16.54 -5.67
N ASN A 136 9.76 15.36 -6.10
CA ASN A 136 9.18 14.62 -7.22
C ASN A 136 7.74 14.17 -6.93
N PHE A 137 7.42 13.90 -5.66
CA PHE A 137 6.07 13.57 -5.22
C PHE A 137 5.11 14.74 -5.36
N ILE A 138 5.49 15.90 -4.82
CA ILE A 138 4.66 17.12 -4.87
C ILE A 138 4.45 17.57 -6.32
N SER A 139 5.46 17.37 -7.17
CA SER A 139 5.42 17.71 -8.60
C SER A 139 4.61 16.72 -9.45
N GLY A 140 4.17 15.58 -8.89
CA GLY A 140 3.37 14.57 -9.58
C GLY A 140 4.18 13.66 -10.52
N GLU A 141 5.51 13.72 -10.49
CA GLU A 141 6.39 12.97 -11.38
C GLU A 141 6.54 11.50 -10.96
N THR A 142 6.29 11.18 -9.68
CA THR A 142 6.52 9.83 -9.15
C THR A 142 5.45 9.38 -8.15
N ASN A 143 5.10 8.10 -8.19
CA ASN A 143 4.41 7.45 -7.09
C ASN A 143 5.43 7.16 -5.98
N VAL A 144 5.60 8.11 -5.04
CA VAL A 144 6.42 7.83 -3.86
C VAL A 144 5.76 6.74 -3.03
N ARG A 145 6.54 5.67 -2.83
CA ARG A 145 6.19 4.48 -2.05
C ARG A 145 6.55 4.59 -0.58
N ASP A 146 7.35 5.59 -0.21
CA ASP A 146 7.85 5.79 1.14
C ASP A 146 6.93 6.72 1.91
N GLU A 147 6.18 6.14 2.85
CA GLU A 147 5.23 6.78 3.76
C GLU A 147 5.82 7.99 4.47
N ARG A 148 7.12 7.97 4.80
CA ARG A 148 7.79 9.06 5.52
C ARG A 148 7.77 10.38 4.75
N ASN A 149 7.82 10.32 3.41
CA ASN A 149 7.71 11.50 2.56
C ASN A 149 6.28 12.07 2.56
N ILE A 150 5.27 11.23 2.71
CA ILE A 150 3.87 11.66 2.77
C ILE A 150 3.62 12.30 4.14
N GLU A 151 4.11 11.67 5.20
CA GLU A 151 4.02 12.17 6.58
C GLU A 151 4.71 13.52 6.75
N ILE A 152 5.93 13.68 6.22
CA ILE A 152 6.62 14.97 6.30
C ILE A 152 5.86 16.04 5.53
N LEU A 153 5.26 15.74 4.36
CA LEU A 153 4.41 16.69 3.65
C LEU A 153 3.18 17.08 4.46
N ALA A 154 2.49 16.09 5.04
CA ALA A 154 1.32 16.31 5.88
C ALA A 154 1.64 17.25 7.05
N TRP A 155 2.81 17.07 7.68
CA TRP A 155 3.33 17.98 8.68
C TRP A 155 3.61 19.38 8.12
N LEU A 156 4.30 19.48 6.98
CA LEU A 156 4.66 20.74 6.34
C LEU A 156 3.45 21.55 5.83
N ILE A 157 2.34 20.93 5.47
CA ILE A 157 1.13 21.67 5.06
C ILE A 157 0.16 21.90 6.23
N GLY A 158 0.44 21.36 7.41
CA GLY A 158 -0.46 21.47 8.54
C GLY A 158 -1.73 20.61 8.40
N PHE A 159 -1.65 19.45 7.73
CA PHE A 159 -2.77 18.52 7.59
C PHE A 159 -3.19 17.90 8.92
N GLU A 160 -4.41 18.14 9.39
CA GLU A 160 -4.82 17.84 10.78
C GLU A 160 -4.80 16.35 11.13
N ARG A 161 -5.25 15.50 10.19
CA ARG A 161 -5.41 14.04 10.37
C ARG A 161 -4.09 13.28 10.19
N ARG A 162 -2.99 13.86 10.67
CA ARG A 162 -1.66 13.25 10.75
C ARG A 162 -1.32 12.86 12.20
N PRO A 163 -0.49 11.83 12.42
CA PRO A 163 0.09 10.91 11.41
C PRO A 163 -0.96 9.99 10.78
N TYR A 164 -0.59 9.25 9.72
CA TYR A 164 -1.44 8.23 9.11
C TYR A 164 -1.95 7.23 10.16
N ASP A 165 -3.25 7.01 10.09
CA ASP A 165 -3.97 6.00 10.85
C ASP A 165 -4.92 5.25 9.91
N TYR A 166 -4.64 3.96 9.69
CA TYR A 166 -5.45 3.07 8.84
C TYR A 166 -6.92 2.95 9.29
N ARG A 167 -7.23 3.33 10.54
CA ARG A 167 -8.60 3.32 11.08
C ARG A 167 -9.44 4.51 10.60
N VAL A 168 -8.80 5.53 10.05
CA VAL A 168 -9.42 6.78 9.62
C VAL A 168 -9.83 6.71 8.14
N ASP A 169 -11.02 7.18 7.81
CA ASP A 169 -11.47 7.32 6.43
C ASP A 169 -11.01 8.62 5.79
N TYR A 170 -10.04 8.51 4.88
CA TYR A 170 -9.48 9.61 4.11
C TYR A 170 -10.16 9.82 2.75
N THR A 171 -11.12 8.95 2.37
CA THR A 171 -11.89 9.11 1.12
C THR A 171 -12.93 10.23 1.24
N THR A 172 -13.44 10.44 2.45
CA THR A 172 -14.40 11.50 2.76
C THR A 172 -13.67 12.81 3.03
N THR A 173 -14.09 13.89 2.37
CA THR A 173 -13.49 15.21 2.59
C THR A 173 -13.77 15.70 4.01
N PRO A 174 -12.85 16.46 4.65
CA PRO A 174 -12.99 16.90 6.05
C PRO A 174 -14.26 17.70 6.39
N GLY A 175 -15.01 18.16 5.37
CA GLY A 175 -16.24 18.91 5.54
C GLY A 175 -17.44 18.09 6.05
N GLU A 176 -17.41 16.75 5.95
CA GLU A 176 -18.53 15.88 6.37
C GLU A 176 -18.31 15.22 7.74
N VAL A 177 -17.09 15.21 8.26
CA VAL A 177 -16.73 14.49 9.52
C VAL A 177 -16.89 15.38 10.76
N ASN A 178 -17.05 16.69 10.59
CA ASN A 178 -17.11 17.65 11.71
C ASN A 178 -18.42 17.63 12.52
N GLU A 179 -19.44 16.90 12.07
CA GLU A 179 -20.70 16.72 12.80
C GLU A 179 -20.64 15.50 13.75
N GLU A 180 -20.06 14.37 13.34
CA GLU A 180 -20.07 13.13 14.14
C GLU A 180 -19.08 13.14 15.32
N ILE A 181 -18.01 13.95 15.28
CA ILE A 181 -16.98 13.96 16.35
C ILE A 181 -17.38 14.90 17.51
N LYS A 182 -18.26 15.88 17.29
CA LYS A 182 -18.68 16.83 18.33
C LYS A 182 -19.57 16.20 19.41
N GLU A 183 -20.21 15.08 19.13
CA GLU A 183 -21.14 14.43 20.06
C GLU A 183 -20.44 13.49 21.06
N ILE A 184 -19.14 13.17 20.86
CA ILE A 184 -18.40 12.19 21.68
C ILE A 184 -17.55 12.86 22.77
N THR A 185 -17.26 14.16 22.68
CA THR A 185 -16.37 14.88 23.63
C THR A 185 -17.09 15.81 24.61
N ALA A 186 -18.42 15.83 24.65
CA ALA A 186 -19.18 16.76 25.49
C ALA A 186 -19.51 16.27 26.92
N GLU A 187 -19.16 15.04 27.30
CA GLU A 187 -19.47 14.50 28.64
C GLU A 187 -18.24 13.90 29.32
N SER A 188 -17.32 14.76 29.80
CA SER A 188 -16.66 14.60 31.11
C SER A 188 -15.58 15.68 31.30
N GLU A 189 -15.97 16.82 31.84
CA GLU A 189 -15.07 17.61 32.70
C GLU A 189 -15.50 17.36 34.15
N PRO A 190 -14.56 17.05 35.05
CA PRO A 190 -14.69 17.43 36.43
C PRO A 190 -13.59 18.43 36.83
N GLU A 191 -14.05 19.53 37.42
CA GLU A 191 -13.29 20.59 38.06
C GLU A 191 -12.30 20.08 39.12
N GLU A 192 -11.18 20.81 39.22
CA GLU A 192 -10.18 20.74 40.28
C GLU A 192 -10.75 20.98 41.68
N SER A 193 -10.26 20.22 42.67
CA SER A 193 -9.71 20.80 43.92
C SER A 193 -9.00 19.73 44.78
N GLU A 194 -7.81 20.08 45.27
CA GLU A 194 -7.03 19.42 46.34
C GLU A 194 -7.08 20.31 47.62
N PRO A 195 -6.53 19.93 48.79
CA PRO A 195 -6.48 18.61 49.47
C PRO A 195 -6.68 18.71 51.02
N GLU A 196 -7.07 17.63 51.74
CA GLU A 196 -6.68 17.48 53.17
C GLU A 196 -6.74 16.05 53.77
N LYS A 197 -5.56 15.61 54.27
CA LYS A 197 -5.20 14.76 55.43
C LYS A 197 -5.94 13.45 55.81
N ALA A 198 -5.12 12.38 55.77
CA ALA A 198 -4.80 11.39 56.81
C ALA A 198 -5.91 10.62 57.56
N LYS A 199 -5.90 9.28 57.40
CA LYS A 199 -5.52 8.28 58.44
C LYS A 199 -5.65 6.83 57.92
N HIS A 200 -4.64 6.02 58.20
CA HIS A 200 -4.68 4.55 58.17
C HIS A 200 -5.43 4.02 59.41
N GLU A 201 -6.20 2.94 59.28
CA GLU A 201 -6.06 1.65 60.00
C GLU A 201 -7.09 0.63 59.43
N GLU A 202 -7.01 -0.62 59.91
CA GLU A 202 -7.09 -1.89 59.19
C GLU A 202 -8.38 -2.71 59.48
N ILE A 203 -8.53 -3.87 58.79
CA ILE A 203 -9.37 -5.07 59.10
C ILE A 203 -10.81 -5.00 58.50
N GLU A 204 -11.38 -5.94 57.73
CA GLU A 204 -11.43 -7.41 57.85
C GLU A 204 -11.75 -8.11 56.51
N LYS A 205 -11.20 -9.31 56.29
CA LYS A 205 -11.56 -10.23 55.19
C LYS A 205 -12.83 -11.02 55.56
N LYS A 206 -13.73 -11.22 54.59
CA LYS A 206 -14.53 -12.47 54.44
C LYS A 206 -15.11 -12.62 53.04
N GLU A 207 -14.51 -13.58 52.32
CA GLU A 207 -15.13 -14.66 51.53
C GLU A 207 -16.56 -14.46 50.98
N PHE A 208 -16.71 -14.39 49.64
CA PHE A 208 -17.91 -14.88 48.97
C PHE A 208 -17.61 -15.52 47.60
N VAL A 209 -17.53 -16.85 47.65
CA VAL A 209 -18.03 -17.86 46.70
C VAL A 209 -17.87 -17.65 45.20
N ARG A 210 -16.98 -18.48 44.64
CA ARG A 210 -16.76 -18.79 43.23
C ARG A 210 -17.92 -19.64 42.67
N LEU A 211 -18.72 -19.10 41.76
CA LEU A 211 -19.52 -19.92 40.83
C LEU A 211 -18.76 -20.08 39.50
N LYS A 212 -18.12 -21.24 39.36
CA LYS A 212 -17.68 -21.81 38.09
C LYS A 212 -18.87 -22.60 37.55
N GLN A 213 -19.21 -22.51 36.27
CA GLN A 213 -18.94 -23.55 35.25
C GLN A 213 -19.40 -23.08 33.83
N PRO A 214 -19.39 -23.90 32.73
CA PRO A 214 -18.65 -23.55 31.52
C PRO A 214 -19.50 -23.52 30.22
N GLY A 215 -19.21 -22.60 29.30
CA GLY A 215 -19.80 -22.63 27.96
C GLY A 215 -19.23 -23.79 27.13
N LYS A 216 -20.08 -24.79 26.83
CA LYS A 216 -19.78 -25.92 25.94
C LYS A 216 -19.41 -25.43 24.54
N ARG A 217 -18.26 -25.88 24.03
CA ARG A 217 -17.87 -25.74 22.62
C ARG A 217 -18.67 -26.72 21.77
N VAL A 218 -19.26 -26.24 20.68
CA VAL A 218 -19.86 -27.10 19.65
C VAL A 218 -18.74 -27.55 18.71
N PRO A 219 -18.56 -28.85 18.43
CA PRO A 219 -17.52 -29.32 17.52
C PRO A 219 -17.89 -28.98 16.07
N LEU A 220 -17.06 -28.13 15.45
CA LEU A 220 -17.14 -27.85 14.02
C LEU A 220 -16.80 -29.14 13.26
N THR A 221 -17.79 -29.64 12.52
CA THR A 221 -17.76 -30.92 11.82
C THR A 221 -16.60 -31.02 10.84
N LYS A 222 -15.91 -32.18 10.85
CA LYS A 222 -14.71 -32.54 10.06
C LYS A 222 -14.72 -32.18 8.56
N TYR A 223 -15.88 -31.95 7.94
CA TYR A 223 -16.00 -31.66 6.51
C TYR A 223 -15.94 -30.16 6.14
N GLY A 224 -16.04 -29.25 7.12
CA GLY A 224 -16.10 -27.80 6.85
C GLY A 224 -14.74 -27.19 6.47
N ILE A 225 -13.64 -27.71 7.02
CA ILE A 225 -12.29 -27.21 6.75
C ILE A 225 -11.78 -27.71 5.39
N ASP A 226 -12.08 -28.96 5.04
CA ASP A 226 -11.64 -29.57 3.79
C ASP A 226 -12.26 -28.90 2.55
N ILE A 227 -13.52 -28.45 2.64
CA ILE A 227 -14.18 -27.70 1.54
C ILE A 227 -13.54 -26.33 1.33
N VAL A 228 -13.17 -25.64 2.41
CA VAL A 228 -12.54 -24.30 2.31
C VAL A 228 -11.14 -24.40 1.73
N ILE A 229 -10.35 -25.42 2.13
CA ILE A 229 -9.02 -25.66 1.55
C ILE A 229 -9.13 -26.05 0.07
N PHE A 230 -10.11 -26.87 -0.32
CA PHE A 230 -10.35 -27.25 -1.71
C PHE A 230 -10.79 -26.05 -2.58
N LEU A 231 -11.60 -25.14 -2.05
CA LEU A 231 -11.98 -23.90 -2.75
C LEU A 231 -10.79 -22.93 -2.89
N ILE A 232 -9.91 -22.85 -1.89
CA ILE A 232 -8.70 -22.02 -1.93
C ILE A 232 -7.69 -22.56 -2.95
N THR A 233 -7.54 -23.87 -3.12
CA THR A 233 -6.63 -24.44 -4.12
C THR A 233 -7.16 -24.29 -5.55
N ILE A 234 -8.48 -24.40 -5.76
CA ILE A 234 -9.09 -24.17 -7.08
C ILE A 234 -9.00 -22.68 -7.49
N VAL A 235 -9.26 -21.75 -6.56
CA VAL A 235 -9.19 -20.29 -6.86
C VAL A 235 -7.74 -19.79 -6.89
N GLY A 236 -6.88 -20.30 -6.01
CA GLY A 236 -5.46 -19.89 -5.93
C GLY A 236 -4.58 -20.48 -7.02
N GLY A 237 -4.82 -21.72 -7.45
CA GLY A 237 -4.03 -22.40 -8.49
C GLY A 237 -4.18 -21.76 -9.88
N ILE A 238 -5.37 -21.28 -10.22
CA ILE A 238 -5.63 -20.62 -11.51
C ILE A 238 -5.08 -19.19 -11.51
N GLY A 239 -5.17 -18.46 -10.38
CA GLY A 239 -4.68 -17.10 -10.25
C GLY A 239 -3.15 -16.95 -10.30
N LEU A 240 -2.41 -17.94 -9.77
CA LEU A 240 -0.94 -17.90 -9.77
C LEU A 240 -0.35 -18.05 -11.19
N SER A 241 -1.00 -18.86 -12.04
CA SER A 241 -0.55 -19.09 -13.43
C SER A 241 -0.72 -17.84 -14.32
N MET A 242 -1.81 -17.08 -14.14
CA MET A 242 -2.08 -15.87 -14.94
C MET A 242 -1.14 -14.69 -14.61
N ARG A 243 -0.67 -14.58 -13.36
CA ARG A 243 0.26 -13.52 -12.95
C ARG A 243 1.67 -13.72 -13.55
N ASN A 244 2.19 -14.95 -13.50
CA ASN A 244 3.50 -15.25 -14.09
C ASN A 244 3.51 -15.04 -15.61
N ALA A 245 2.44 -15.45 -16.31
CA ALA A 245 2.32 -15.22 -17.75
C ALA A 245 2.31 -13.73 -18.11
N SER A 246 1.73 -12.88 -17.25
CA SER A 246 1.70 -11.43 -17.47
C SER A 246 3.07 -10.77 -17.27
N ILE A 247 3.85 -11.23 -16.28
CA ILE A 247 5.21 -10.76 -16.01
C ILE A 247 6.16 -11.09 -17.18
N GLU A 248 6.06 -12.30 -17.75
CA GLU A 248 6.90 -12.68 -18.91
C GLU A 248 6.57 -11.89 -20.18
N ARG A 249 5.32 -11.44 -20.33
CA ARG A 249 4.89 -10.58 -21.44
C ARG A 249 5.35 -9.13 -21.27
N SER A 250 5.56 -8.66 -20.04
CA SER A 250 5.96 -7.27 -19.77
C SER A 250 7.47 -7.07 -19.60
N THR A 251 8.25 -8.15 -19.44
CA THR A 251 9.70 -8.04 -19.20
C THR A 251 10.48 -8.00 -20.51
N THR A 252 11.30 -6.97 -20.69
CA THR A 252 12.15 -6.77 -21.86
C THR A 252 13.32 -7.77 -21.88
N ALA A 253 13.54 -8.40 -23.02
CA ALA A 253 14.69 -9.24 -23.34
C ALA A 253 15.38 -8.73 -24.62
N TYR A 254 16.66 -9.01 -24.76
CA TYR A 254 17.48 -8.64 -25.91
C TYR A 254 17.89 -9.89 -26.69
N ILE A 255 17.71 -9.86 -28.01
CA ILE A 255 18.03 -10.99 -28.90
C ILE A 255 18.91 -10.53 -30.07
N CYS A 256 19.83 -11.38 -30.47
CA CYS A 256 20.62 -11.25 -31.69
C CYS A 256 19.79 -11.83 -32.86
N THR A 257 19.61 -11.09 -33.96
CA THR A 257 18.74 -11.49 -35.10
C THR A 257 19.34 -12.56 -36.01
N SER A 258 20.58 -12.98 -35.74
CA SER A 258 21.25 -14.03 -36.51
C SER A 258 20.48 -15.36 -36.46
N LYS A 259 20.43 -16.10 -37.57
CA LYS A 259 19.75 -17.41 -37.66
C LYS A 259 20.34 -18.47 -36.71
N VAL A 260 21.54 -18.24 -36.19
CA VAL A 260 22.26 -19.17 -35.30
C VAL A 260 22.01 -18.85 -33.82
N ALA A 261 21.42 -17.70 -33.49
CA ALA A 261 21.21 -17.28 -32.12
C ALA A 261 20.14 -18.12 -31.42
N LYS A 262 20.55 -18.90 -30.41
CA LYS A 262 19.67 -19.74 -29.58
C LYS A 262 19.38 -19.13 -28.22
N LYS A 263 20.00 -18.00 -27.87
CA LYS A 263 19.94 -17.41 -26.53
C LYS A 263 19.27 -16.02 -26.55
N TYR A 264 18.57 -15.68 -25.48
CA TYR A 264 18.13 -14.31 -25.18
C TYR A 264 18.81 -13.81 -23.90
N HIS A 265 18.85 -12.50 -23.75
CA HIS A 265 19.61 -11.79 -22.71
C HIS A 265 18.69 -10.83 -21.96
N LEU A 266 18.84 -10.70 -20.64
CA LEU A 266 18.09 -9.73 -19.84
C LEU A 266 18.79 -8.35 -19.84
N ASN A 267 20.09 -8.32 -20.14
CA ASN A 267 20.88 -7.11 -20.22
C ASN A 267 21.41 -6.86 -21.63
N ALA A 268 21.20 -5.64 -22.15
CA ALA A 268 21.70 -5.21 -23.46
C ALA A 268 23.24 -5.27 -23.58
N ARG A 269 23.96 -5.22 -22.46
CA ARG A 269 25.44 -5.25 -22.41
C ARG A 269 26.01 -6.60 -21.96
N CYS A 270 25.21 -7.66 -22.04
CA CYS A 270 25.67 -9.01 -21.71
C CYS A 270 26.93 -9.37 -22.52
N HIS A 271 27.90 -10.00 -21.86
CA HIS A 271 29.15 -10.40 -22.51
C HIS A 271 28.89 -11.28 -23.75
N GLY A 272 27.90 -12.18 -23.69
CA GLY A 272 27.50 -13.03 -24.80
C GLY A 272 26.89 -12.27 -25.99
N LEU A 273 26.38 -11.05 -25.76
CA LEU A 273 25.77 -10.20 -26.77
C LEU A 273 26.79 -9.22 -27.38
N ASN A 274 27.81 -8.79 -26.61
CA ASN A 274 28.83 -7.85 -27.05
C ASN A 274 29.65 -8.31 -28.27
N ASN A 275 29.70 -9.63 -28.54
CA ASN A 275 30.37 -10.21 -29.70
C ASN A 275 29.42 -10.55 -30.86
N CYS A 276 28.11 -10.25 -30.76
CA CYS A 276 27.15 -10.46 -31.85
C CYS A 276 27.49 -9.51 -33.03
N LYS A 277 27.63 -10.08 -34.23
CA LYS A 277 27.90 -9.33 -35.47
C LYS A 277 26.62 -8.88 -36.19
N SER A 278 25.47 -9.37 -35.74
CA SER A 278 24.15 -9.05 -36.30
C SER A 278 23.44 -8.00 -35.47
N GLU A 279 22.29 -7.53 -35.95
CA GLU A 279 21.48 -6.58 -35.22
C GLU A 279 20.96 -7.17 -33.90
N ILE A 280 20.96 -6.33 -32.86
CA ILE A 280 20.41 -6.65 -31.54
C ILE A 280 19.10 -5.88 -31.40
N ILE A 281 18.01 -6.60 -31.16
CA ILE A 281 16.69 -6.00 -30.96
C ILE A 281 16.17 -6.31 -29.54
N SER A 282 15.38 -5.40 -28.98
CA SER A 282 14.62 -5.65 -27.77
C SER A 282 13.26 -6.27 -28.09
N THR A 283 12.85 -7.25 -27.30
CA THR A 283 11.57 -7.95 -27.39
C THR A 283 11.11 -8.35 -25.98
N THR A 284 10.06 -9.14 -25.84
CA THR A 284 9.61 -9.69 -24.55
C THR A 284 10.21 -11.07 -24.29
N ILE A 285 10.35 -11.46 -23.03
CA ILE A 285 10.80 -12.82 -22.67
C ILE A 285 9.87 -13.86 -23.29
N ALA A 286 8.55 -13.64 -23.26
CA ALA A 286 7.57 -14.52 -23.88
C ALA A 286 7.84 -14.72 -25.38
N SER A 287 7.99 -13.63 -26.16
CA SER A 287 8.28 -13.71 -27.59
C SER A 287 9.63 -14.38 -27.89
N ALA A 288 10.64 -14.16 -27.05
CA ALA A 288 11.93 -14.83 -27.20
C ALA A 288 11.84 -16.35 -26.99
N LYS A 289 11.08 -16.79 -25.97
CA LYS A 289 10.81 -18.21 -25.69
C LYS A 289 9.96 -18.86 -26.79
N ASP A 290 8.92 -18.18 -27.25
CA ASP A 290 8.08 -18.63 -28.37
C ASP A 290 8.91 -18.82 -29.65
N GLY A 291 9.94 -17.98 -29.84
CA GLY A 291 10.94 -18.10 -30.89
C GLY A 291 12.04 -19.13 -30.63
N GLY A 292 11.86 -20.04 -29.66
CA GLY A 292 12.77 -21.15 -29.34
C GLY A 292 14.09 -20.74 -28.67
N LYS A 293 14.19 -19.54 -28.10
CA LYS A 293 15.42 -19.06 -27.45
C LYS A 293 15.41 -19.35 -25.95
N THR A 294 16.56 -19.68 -25.39
CA THR A 294 16.75 -19.94 -23.96
C THR A 294 17.56 -18.83 -23.28
N LEU A 295 17.49 -18.69 -21.96
CA LEU A 295 18.26 -17.69 -21.23
C LEU A 295 19.78 -17.89 -21.40
N CYS A 296 20.54 -16.80 -21.45
CA CYS A 296 21.99 -16.82 -21.42
C CYS A 296 22.51 -17.21 -20.02
N GLU A 297 23.34 -18.25 -19.96
CA GLU A 297 23.88 -18.79 -18.69
C GLU A 297 24.99 -17.93 -18.08
N ILE A 298 25.48 -16.92 -18.80
CA ILE A 298 26.53 -16.00 -18.35
C ILE A 298 25.95 -14.88 -17.47
N GLU A 299 24.61 -14.74 -17.39
CA GLU A 299 23.94 -13.67 -16.64
C GLU A 299 23.68 -14.00 -15.15
N HIS A 300 24.36 -15.00 -14.59
CA HIS A 300 24.34 -15.31 -13.15
C HIS A 300 25.34 -14.49 -12.35
#